data_AF-A0A2H6N5R9-F1
#
_entry.id   AF-A0A2H6N5R9-F1
#
_cell.length_a   1.000
_cell.length_b   1.000
_cell.length_c   1.000
_cell.angle_alpha   90.00
_cell.angle_beta   90.00
_cell.angle_gamma   90.00
#
_symmetry.space_group_name_H-M   'P 1'
#
loop_
_entity.id
_entity.type
_entity.pdbx_description
1 polymer ?
#
loop_
_entity_poly.entity_id
_entity_poly.type
_entity_poly.pdbx_seq_one_letter_code
_entity_poly.pdbx_strand_id
1 'polypeptide(L)'
;SAVSPLEGDPSEELPTDMSNSSSSTQDEAEVEAFFTDLPGRLLINAVYHVGAERLQQMLFSDSQFIHSFLDQRKFTDVTLSSWSGDSKCHQSRVMTYTIPISNPLGPKAAPVVETQTLFRASSKNGGCVVDTEVVTQGIPYQDYFYTVHRY
;
A
#
# COMPACT_ATOMS: atom_id res chain seq x y z
N SER A 1 -18.39 56.35 -62.77
CA SER A 1 -17.18 55.51 -62.78
C SER A 1 -17.05 54.89 -61.39
N ALA A 2 -17.50 53.66 -61.18
CA ALA A 2 -16.93 52.39 -61.63
C ALA A 2 -15.94 51.82 -60.58
N VAL A 3 -16.46 50.83 -59.84
CA VAL A 3 -15.85 49.61 -59.29
C VAL A 3 -14.42 49.65 -58.70
N SER A 4 -14.32 49.22 -57.44
CA SER A 4 -13.17 48.45 -56.94
C SER A 4 -13.66 47.04 -56.60
N PRO A 5 -13.13 45.99 -57.26
CA PRO A 5 -13.44 44.59 -56.95
C PRO A 5 -12.24 43.89 -56.27
N LEU A 6 -12.51 42.85 -55.47
CA LEU A 6 -11.96 41.48 -55.62
C LEU A 6 -12.33 40.61 -54.39
N GLU A 7 -13.18 39.62 -54.67
CA GLU A 7 -13.45 38.42 -53.87
C GLU A 7 -12.41 37.31 -54.14
N GLY A 8 -12.28 36.39 -53.17
CA GLY A 8 -11.93 34.95 -53.32
C GLY A 8 -10.46 34.61 -53.59
N ASP A 9 -9.86 33.51 -53.11
CA ASP A 9 -10.22 32.29 -52.37
C ASP A 9 -8.88 31.49 -52.22
N PRO A 10 -8.82 30.16 -52.06
CA PRO A 10 -9.06 29.27 -50.92
C PRO A 10 -7.76 28.71 -50.30
N SER A 11 -7.84 28.20 -49.07
CA SER A 11 -7.04 27.06 -48.60
C SER A 11 -7.83 26.42 -47.44
N GLU A 12 -8.84 25.60 -47.72
CA GLU A 12 -8.74 24.14 -47.89
C GLU A 12 -8.01 23.42 -46.74
N GLU A 13 -8.77 22.54 -46.09
CA GLU A 13 -8.40 21.31 -45.36
C GLU A 13 -7.93 21.36 -43.88
N LEU A 14 -8.87 20.90 -43.01
CA LEU A 14 -8.68 20.19 -41.73
C LEU A 14 -7.69 19.00 -41.84
N PRO A 15 -7.41 18.19 -40.78
CA PRO A 15 -7.44 18.39 -39.32
C PRO A 15 -6.09 17.96 -38.68
N THR A 16 -5.84 18.27 -37.40
CA THR A 16 -5.05 17.33 -36.59
C THR A 16 -5.39 17.48 -35.11
N ASP A 17 -6.19 16.51 -34.64
CA ASP A 17 -6.19 16.05 -33.26
C ASP A 17 -4.75 15.90 -32.78
N MET A 18 -4.32 16.79 -31.88
CA MET A 18 -3.11 16.61 -31.11
C MET A 18 -3.50 16.33 -29.67
N SER A 19 -3.86 15.05 -29.50
CA SER A 19 -3.36 14.22 -28.43
C SER A 19 -3.90 14.55 -27.05
N ASN A 20 -4.87 13.73 -26.67
CA ASN A 20 -5.00 13.20 -25.32
C ASN A 20 -3.63 13.12 -24.61
N SER A 21 -3.28 14.15 -23.85
CA SER A 21 -2.24 14.06 -22.84
C SER A 21 -2.85 13.34 -21.64
N SER A 22 -3.11 12.04 -21.81
CA SER A 22 -3.15 11.11 -20.69
C SER A 22 -1.71 10.92 -20.21
N SER A 23 -1.13 11.95 -19.61
CA SER A 23 0.18 11.88 -18.97
C SER A 23 -0.04 11.77 -17.46
N SER A 24 0.20 10.55 -16.96
CA SER A 24 0.52 10.22 -15.56
C SER A 24 -0.49 10.61 -14.48
N THR A 25 -1.71 10.07 -14.54
CA THR A 25 -2.51 9.86 -13.31
C THR A 25 -1.92 8.78 -12.41
N GLN A 26 -1.01 7.94 -12.93
CA GLN A 26 -0.38 6.88 -12.14
C GLN A 26 0.58 7.44 -11.09
N ASP A 27 1.45 8.39 -11.44
CA ASP A 27 2.35 9.04 -10.47
C ASP A 27 1.57 9.86 -9.43
N GLU A 28 0.52 10.59 -9.84
CA GLU A 28 -0.28 11.37 -8.89
C GLU A 28 -1.11 10.48 -7.94
N ALA A 29 -1.64 9.35 -8.42
CA ALA A 29 -2.32 8.36 -7.58
C ALA A 29 -1.36 7.62 -6.64
N GLU A 30 -0.12 7.34 -7.07
CA GLU A 30 0.92 6.73 -6.23
C GLU A 30 1.33 7.69 -5.10
N VAL A 31 1.30 9.01 -5.36
CA VAL A 31 1.57 10.06 -4.37
C VAL A 31 0.40 10.22 -3.39
N GLU A 32 -0.86 10.19 -3.83
CA GLU A 32 -2.03 10.29 -2.93
C GLU A 32 -2.12 9.17 -1.88
N ALA A 33 -1.65 7.97 -2.21
CA ALA A 33 -1.58 6.83 -1.29
C ALA A 33 -0.68 7.09 -0.06
N PHE A 34 0.24 8.07 -0.12
CA PHE A 34 1.08 8.46 1.02
C PHE A 34 0.38 9.36 2.04
N PHE A 35 -0.75 9.99 1.71
CA PHE A 35 -1.23 11.15 2.47
C PHE A 35 -2.61 11.03 3.11
N THR A 36 -3.34 9.94 2.87
CA THR A 36 -4.64 9.74 3.54
C THR A 36 -4.59 8.56 4.49
N ASP A 37 -4.90 8.82 5.76
CA ASP A 37 -5.07 7.78 6.77
C ASP A 37 -6.26 6.89 6.40
N LEU A 38 -6.17 5.61 6.74
CA LEU A 38 -7.32 4.71 6.64
C LEU A 38 -8.46 5.22 7.53
N PRO A 39 -9.73 5.11 7.08
CA PRO A 39 -10.87 5.40 7.95
C PRO A 39 -10.85 4.43 9.13
N GLY A 40 -10.53 4.93 10.32
CA GLY A 40 -10.28 4.08 11.46
C GLY A 40 -9.78 4.83 12.70
N ARG A 41 -8.84 4.22 13.41
CA ARG A 41 -8.25 4.76 14.64
C ARG A 41 -6.75 4.90 14.49
N LEU A 42 -6.21 6.05 14.85
CA LEU A 42 -4.78 6.27 14.98
C LEU A 42 -4.24 5.51 16.21
N LEU A 43 -3.44 4.47 15.98
CA LEU A 43 -2.88 3.63 17.05
C LEU A 43 -1.47 4.08 17.47
N ILE A 44 -0.65 4.52 16.51
CA ILE A 44 0.74 4.89 16.73
C ILE A 44 1.02 6.19 15.98
N ASN A 45 1.46 7.22 16.70
CA ASN A 45 2.00 8.46 16.15
C ASN A 45 3.18 8.88 17.05
N ALA A 46 4.36 8.38 16.70
CA ALA A 46 5.56 8.57 17.50
C ALA A 46 6.78 8.80 16.60
N VAL A 47 7.69 9.66 17.06
CA VAL A 47 8.97 9.94 16.41
C VAL A 47 10.05 9.10 17.06
N TYR A 48 10.75 8.31 16.26
CA TYR A 48 11.87 7.48 16.70
C TYR A 48 13.19 8.05 16.21
N HIS A 49 14.23 7.95 17.03
CA HIS A 49 15.60 8.32 16.65
C HIS A 49 16.28 7.19 15.87
N VAL A 50 15.63 6.74 14.80
CA VAL A 50 16.07 5.64 13.91
C VAL A 50 15.81 6.09 12.48
N GLY A 51 16.75 5.86 11.56
CA GLY A 51 16.55 6.19 10.15
C GLY A 51 15.40 5.40 9.52
N ALA A 52 14.66 6.01 8.58
CA ALA A 52 13.47 5.40 7.97
C ALA A 52 13.75 4.01 7.36
N GLU A 53 14.84 3.88 6.60
CA GLU A 53 15.26 2.60 6.02
C GLU A 53 15.55 1.53 7.07
N ARG A 54 16.17 1.93 8.20
CA ARG A 54 16.47 1.00 9.29
C ARG A 54 15.19 0.57 10.01
N LEU A 55 14.26 1.49 10.23
CA LEU A 55 12.96 1.16 10.83
C LEU A 55 12.17 0.23 9.90
N GLN A 56 12.14 0.51 8.59
CA GLN A 56 11.54 -0.36 7.59
C GLN A 56 12.15 -1.77 7.64
N GLN A 57 13.48 -1.87 7.68
CA GLN A 57 14.15 -3.17 7.77
C GLN A 57 13.79 -3.91 9.07
N MET A 58 13.68 -3.20 10.19
CA MET A 58 13.30 -3.83 11.46
C MET A 58 11.88 -4.40 11.43
N LEU A 59 10.93 -3.70 10.81
CA LEU A 59 9.51 -4.08 10.81
C LEU A 59 9.11 -5.01 9.65
N PHE A 60 9.67 -4.79 8.46
CA PHE A 60 9.17 -5.33 7.20
C PHE A 60 10.16 -6.24 6.45
N SER A 61 11.19 -6.72 7.15
CA SER A 61 12.08 -7.80 6.67
C SER A 61 12.07 -8.98 7.64
N ASP A 62 12.80 -10.04 7.30
CA ASP A 62 13.04 -11.18 8.17
C ASP A 62 14.09 -10.83 9.26
N SER A 63 13.74 -9.89 10.12
CA SER A 63 14.65 -9.26 11.08
C SER A 63 14.56 -9.92 12.47
N GLN A 64 15.65 -9.89 13.24
CA GLN A 64 15.64 -10.36 14.64
C GLN A 64 14.64 -9.59 15.51
N PHE A 65 14.39 -8.32 15.18
CA PHE A 65 13.43 -7.48 15.91
C PHE A 65 12.01 -8.03 15.76
N ILE A 66 11.57 -8.34 14.53
CA ILE A 66 10.20 -8.81 14.32
C ILE A 66 9.99 -10.21 14.90
N HIS A 67 10.96 -11.12 14.78
CA HIS A 67 10.90 -12.43 15.43
C HIS A 67 10.75 -12.32 16.94
N SER A 68 11.63 -11.53 17.58
CA SER A 68 11.56 -11.30 19.03
C SER A 68 10.23 -10.68 19.45
N PHE A 69 9.70 -9.75 18.66
CA PHE A 69 8.41 -9.11 18.93
C PHE A 69 7.24 -10.11 18.86
N LEU A 70 7.18 -10.93 17.81
CA LEU A 70 6.14 -11.95 17.63
C LEU A 70 6.21 -13.01 18.73
N ASP A 71 7.42 -13.45 19.09
CA ASP A 71 7.66 -14.39 20.18
C ASP A 71 7.20 -13.83 21.54
N GLN A 72 7.49 -12.56 21.82
CA GLN A 72 7.02 -11.88 23.03
C GLN A 72 5.49 -11.85 23.11
N ARG A 73 4.82 -11.69 21.95
CA ARG A 73 3.36 -11.72 21.82
C ARG A 73 2.78 -13.14 21.80
N LYS A 74 3.64 -14.17 21.92
CA LYS A 74 3.29 -15.59 21.90
C LYS A 74 2.66 -16.03 20.58
N PHE A 75 3.07 -15.42 19.47
CA PHE A 75 2.70 -15.88 18.15
C PHE A 75 3.54 -17.12 17.82
N THR A 76 2.94 -18.07 17.12
CA THR A 76 3.55 -19.37 16.79
C THR A 76 3.36 -19.68 15.30
N ASP A 77 4.05 -20.68 14.78
CA ASP A 77 3.94 -21.11 13.37
C ASP A 77 4.14 -19.97 12.36
N VAL A 78 5.05 -19.04 12.69
CA VAL A 78 5.30 -17.84 11.89
C VAL A 78 6.00 -18.22 10.59
N THR A 79 5.41 -17.85 9.45
CA THR A 79 6.04 -17.97 8.13
C THR A 79 5.95 -16.64 7.38
N LEU A 80 7.05 -16.20 6.79
CA LEU A 80 7.14 -14.96 6.01
C LEU A 80 7.53 -15.31 4.58
N SER A 81 6.70 -14.93 3.60
CA SER A 81 7.11 -15.02 2.21
C SER A 81 8.09 -13.90 1.86
N SER A 82 8.88 -14.13 0.81
CA SER A 82 9.65 -13.06 0.18
C SER A 82 8.72 -12.03 -0.46
N TRP A 83 9.19 -10.78 -0.56
CA TRP A 83 8.51 -9.73 -1.32
C TRP A 83 8.52 -10.07 -2.82
N SER A 84 7.37 -9.95 -3.46
CA SER A 84 7.17 -10.10 -4.90
C SER A 84 6.45 -8.86 -5.47
N GLY A 85 6.61 -8.56 -6.76
CA GLY A 85 5.93 -7.41 -7.35
C GLY A 85 6.51 -7.02 -8.71
N ASP A 86 5.69 -6.36 -9.51
CA ASP A 86 6.02 -5.96 -10.89
C ASP A 86 6.97 -4.75 -10.93
N SER A 87 7.09 -4.00 -9.84
CA SER A 87 7.96 -2.83 -9.73
C SER A 87 8.64 -2.75 -8.35
N LYS A 88 9.72 -1.97 -8.25
CA LYS A 88 10.38 -1.69 -6.96
C LYS A 88 9.58 -0.76 -6.04
N CYS A 89 8.56 -0.10 -6.59
CA CYS A 89 7.70 0.85 -5.90
C CYS A 89 6.49 0.16 -5.27
N HIS A 90 6.08 -0.99 -5.81
CA HIS A 90 4.92 -1.75 -5.37
C HIS A 90 5.28 -3.24 -5.21
N GLN A 91 5.38 -3.69 -3.96
CA GLN A 91 5.69 -5.09 -3.64
C GLN A 91 4.66 -5.64 -2.67
N SER A 92 4.31 -6.92 -2.79
CA SER A 92 3.47 -7.61 -1.82
C SER A 92 4.18 -8.83 -1.23
N ARG A 93 3.73 -9.25 -0.05
CA ARG A 93 4.10 -10.53 0.55
C ARG A 93 2.96 -11.04 1.42
N VAL A 94 3.01 -12.33 1.73
CA VAL A 94 2.07 -12.97 2.65
C VAL A 94 2.85 -13.49 3.86
N MET A 95 2.27 -13.27 5.03
CA MET A 95 2.75 -13.80 6.30
C MET A 95 1.63 -14.63 6.95
N THR A 96 1.99 -15.76 7.55
CA THR A 96 1.04 -16.56 8.33
C THR A 96 1.59 -16.80 9.72
N TYR A 97 0.71 -16.87 10.71
CA TYR A 97 1.06 -17.12 12.10
C TYR A 97 -0.17 -17.51 12.91
N THR A 98 0.03 -18.13 14.06
CA THR A 98 -1.02 -18.51 15.01
C THR A 98 -0.98 -17.59 16.23
N ILE A 99 -2.08 -16.91 16.53
CA ILE A 99 -2.22 -16.01 17.69
C ILE A 99 -2.96 -16.68 18.84
N PRO A 100 -2.61 -16.41 20.11
CA PRO A 100 -3.40 -16.86 21.26
C PRO A 100 -4.65 -15.98 21.43
N ILE A 101 -5.76 -16.61 21.85
CA ILE A 101 -7.04 -15.95 22.09
C ILE A 101 -7.43 -16.09 23.56
N SER A 102 -7.59 -14.96 24.24
CA SER A 102 -8.02 -14.89 25.64
C SER A 102 -9.55 -14.78 25.78
N ASN A 103 -10.31 -15.56 25.01
CA ASN A 103 -11.77 -15.61 25.11
C ASN A 103 -12.18 -16.79 26.02
N PRO A 104 -13.01 -16.59 27.07
CA PRO A 104 -13.51 -17.68 27.90
C PRO A 104 -14.29 -18.74 27.11
N LEU A 105 -15.03 -18.33 26.06
CA LEU A 105 -15.85 -19.21 25.23
C LEU A 105 -15.36 -19.16 23.78
N GLY A 106 -14.77 -20.24 23.29
CA GLY A 106 -14.26 -20.34 21.92
C GLY A 106 -12.85 -20.91 21.83
N PRO A 107 -12.26 -20.91 20.61
CA PRO A 107 -10.90 -21.38 20.40
C PRO A 107 -9.90 -20.56 21.23
N LYS A 108 -8.83 -21.22 21.68
CA LYS A 108 -7.75 -20.60 22.47
C LYS A 108 -6.60 -20.07 21.61
N ALA A 109 -6.62 -20.38 20.33
CA ALA A 109 -5.70 -19.87 19.34
C ALA A 109 -6.39 -19.82 17.97
N ALA A 110 -5.91 -18.95 17.08
CA ALA A 110 -6.41 -18.86 15.71
C ALA A 110 -5.25 -18.64 14.72
N PRO A 111 -5.27 -19.32 13.57
CA PRO A 111 -4.38 -18.98 12.48
C PRO A 111 -4.80 -17.65 11.85
N VAL A 112 -3.80 -16.90 11.42
CA VAL A 112 -3.92 -15.59 10.79
C VAL A 112 -3.18 -15.62 9.47
N VAL A 113 -3.80 -15.05 8.44
CA VAL A 113 -3.18 -14.75 7.16
C VAL A 113 -3.11 -13.23 7.04
N GLU A 114 -1.90 -12.72 6.86
CA GLU A 114 -1.60 -11.31 6.74
C GLU A 114 -0.99 -11.02 5.36
N THR A 115 -1.66 -10.20 4.55
CA THR A 115 -1.17 -9.74 3.26
C THR A 115 -0.64 -8.33 3.40
N GLN A 116 0.65 -8.12 3.14
CA GLN A 116 1.29 -6.81 3.22
C GLN A 116 1.61 -6.28 1.82
N THR A 117 1.32 -5.00 1.59
CA THR A 117 1.62 -4.27 0.35
C THR A 117 2.47 -3.06 0.68
N LEU A 118 3.69 -3.03 0.17
CA LEU A 118 4.67 -1.98 0.35
C LEU A 118 4.60 -1.01 -0.84
N PHE A 119 4.39 0.27 -0.51
CA PHE A 119 4.46 1.40 -1.42
C PHE A 119 5.70 2.24 -1.09
N ARG A 120 6.55 2.52 -2.09
CA ARG A 120 7.76 3.34 -1.92
C ARG A 120 7.68 4.62 -2.73
N ALA A 121 7.88 5.76 -2.06
CA ALA A 121 7.99 7.04 -2.74
C ALA A 121 9.32 7.08 -3.51
N SER A 122 9.32 7.75 -4.67
CA SER A 122 10.53 8.03 -5.45
C SER A 122 11.72 8.45 -4.57
N SER A 123 12.91 8.00 -4.99
CA SER A 123 14.16 7.74 -4.24
C SER A 123 14.74 8.85 -3.32
N LYS A 124 14.10 10.01 -3.19
CA LYS A 124 14.69 11.17 -2.50
C LYS A 124 14.50 11.20 -0.98
N ASN A 125 13.46 10.57 -0.42
CA ASN A 125 13.12 10.72 1.01
C ASN A 125 13.12 9.41 1.84
N GLY A 126 13.37 8.25 1.23
CA GLY A 126 13.50 6.97 1.95
C GLY A 126 12.25 6.50 2.73
N GLY A 127 11.12 7.19 2.57
CA GLY A 127 9.85 6.83 3.19
C GLY A 127 9.13 5.72 2.41
N CYS A 128 8.43 4.86 3.15
CA CYS A 128 7.53 3.87 2.60
C CYS A 128 6.23 3.85 3.40
N VAL A 129 5.17 3.37 2.76
CA VAL A 129 3.89 3.05 3.40
C VAL A 129 3.66 1.56 3.23
N VAL A 130 3.19 0.90 4.28
CA VAL A 130 2.81 -0.52 4.20
C VAL A 130 1.35 -0.68 4.59
N ASP A 131 0.54 -1.12 3.64
CA ASP A 131 -0.82 -1.58 3.91
C ASP A 131 -0.81 -3.05 4.26
N THR A 132 -1.68 -3.43 5.19
CA THR A 132 -1.74 -4.78 5.73
C THR A 132 -3.18 -5.21 5.88
N GLU A 133 -3.58 -6.27 5.19
CA GLU A 133 -4.87 -6.93 5.35
C GLU A 133 -4.70 -8.18 6.22
N VAL A 134 -5.48 -8.28 7.30
CA VAL A 134 -5.36 -9.35 8.29
C VAL A 134 -6.65 -10.12 8.38
N VAL A 135 -6.59 -11.41 8.07
CA VAL A 135 -7.72 -12.35 8.15
C VAL A 135 -7.44 -13.35 9.26
N THR A 136 -8.29 -13.35 10.29
CA THR A 136 -8.20 -14.30 11.41
C THR A 136 -9.20 -15.44 11.21
N GLN A 137 -8.71 -16.67 11.13
CA GLN A 137 -9.52 -17.84 10.81
C GLN A 137 -9.93 -18.63 12.07
N GLY A 138 -11.06 -19.34 11.98
CA GLY A 138 -11.55 -20.22 13.04
C GLY A 138 -12.19 -19.51 14.23
N ILE A 139 -12.28 -18.18 14.23
CA ILE A 139 -12.98 -17.40 15.26
C ILE A 139 -14.47 -17.25 14.93
N PRO A 140 -15.33 -17.04 15.95
CA PRO A 140 -16.71 -16.65 15.71
C PRO A 140 -16.79 -15.42 14.81
N TYR A 141 -17.69 -15.44 13.83
CA TYR A 141 -17.91 -14.35 12.86
C TYR A 141 -16.71 -14.05 11.94
N GLN A 142 -15.79 -15.01 11.72
CA GLN A 142 -14.65 -14.82 10.80
C GLN A 142 -15.05 -14.33 9.40
N ASP A 143 -16.24 -14.69 8.90
CA ASP A 143 -16.69 -14.30 7.56
C ASP A 143 -17.28 -12.88 7.50
N TYR A 144 -17.45 -12.22 8.66
CA TYR A 144 -18.08 -10.90 8.74
C TYR A 144 -17.05 -9.76 8.67
N PHE A 145 -15.80 -10.02 9.02
CA PHE A 145 -14.80 -8.96 9.11
C PHE A 145 -13.38 -9.47 8.86
N TYR A 146 -12.56 -8.54 8.37
CA TYR A 146 -11.11 -8.58 8.40
C TYR A 146 -10.64 -7.18 8.83
N THR A 147 -9.37 -7.04 9.19
CA THR A 147 -8.81 -5.73 9.58
C THR A 147 -7.78 -5.26 8.58
N VAL A 148 -7.73 -3.94 8.38
CA VAL A 148 -6.71 -3.29 7.56
C VAL A 148 -5.89 -2.35 8.43
N HIS A 149 -4.59 -2.35 8.25
CA HIS A 149 -3.63 -1.46 8.93
C HIS A 149 -2.76 -0.75 7.91
N ARG A 150 -2.38 0.49 8.20
CA ARG A 150 -1.44 1.30 7.42
C ARG A 150 -0.31 1.77 8.33
N TYR A 151 0.93 1.54 7.91
CA TYR A 151 2.16 1.88 8.60
C TYR A 151 2.99 2.88 7.81
#